data_AF-A0A846U5P6-F1
#
_entry.id   AF-A0A846U5P6-F1
#
_cell.length_a   1.000
_cell.length_b   1.000
_cell.length_c   1.000
_cell.angle_alpha   90.00
_cell.angle_beta   90.00
_cell.angle_gamma   90.00
#
_symmetry.space_group_name_H-M   'P 1'
#
loop_
_entity.id
_entity.type
_entity.pdbx_description
1 polymer ?
#
loop_
_entity_poly.entity_id
_entity_poly.type
_entity_poly.pdbx_seq_one_letter_code
_entity_poly.pdbx_strand_id
1 'polypeptide(L)'
;MTLVVGLVTASFYACAMSGFIVPGTGQAPSGRDAQSGEMQALHQALESLQATAAHFGTTGQTDARVRMEYQAMTRKAAQDLLAAVQRGEMTPAQAAQQAQTLRNSAMEMMRARTSPTMLAYAKSLKEQGKTLTELCEKYAGKLYAKPFAQLGEAEQAAVWLHIIRQSGQPNALVNRQAMGLRYAGRALFVLSLAIALSDIMDAEDKPREVAHQGSLMAAGVAGGYLAGAGAVSLGVCAATAPVCVGAAAIVGAMALAFGTDWAFSSLWPKPAR
;
A
#
# COMPACT_ATOMS: atom_id res chain seq x y z
N MET A 1 -11.50 20.50 -9.07
CA MET A 1 -10.36 19.76 -8.47
C MET A 1 -9.17 20.65 -8.14
N THR A 2 -9.06 21.86 -8.68
CA THR A 2 -7.93 22.78 -8.43
C THR A 2 -8.09 23.65 -7.17
N LEU A 3 -9.33 23.93 -6.75
CA LEU A 3 -9.63 24.80 -5.60
C LEU A 3 -9.45 24.14 -4.22
N VAL A 4 -9.56 22.81 -4.13
CA VAL A 4 -9.36 22.07 -2.87
C VAL A 4 -7.87 21.92 -2.54
N VAL A 5 -6.99 21.95 -3.55
CA VAL A 5 -5.53 21.90 -3.36
C VAL A 5 -5.01 23.21 -2.74
N GLY A 6 -5.61 24.36 -3.08
CA GLY A 6 -5.20 25.67 -2.57
C GLY A 6 -5.59 25.94 -1.10
N LEU A 7 -6.73 25.43 -0.64
CA LEU A 7 -7.12 25.61 0.77
C LEU A 7 -6.32 24.71 1.73
N VAL A 8 -5.89 23.52 1.26
CA VAL A 8 -5.08 22.60 2.09
C VAL A 8 -3.63 23.09 2.20
N THR A 9 -3.08 23.76 1.19
CA THR A 9 -1.74 24.37 1.29
C THR A 9 -1.71 25.55 2.26
N ALA A 10 -2.77 26.35 2.32
CA ALA A 10 -2.84 27.49 3.26
C ALA A 10 -2.95 27.06 4.73
N SER A 11 -3.73 26.00 5.02
CA SER A 11 -3.88 25.48 6.40
C SER A 11 -2.63 24.71 6.88
N PHE A 12 -1.92 24.01 5.99
CA PHE A 12 -0.66 23.35 6.34
C PHE A 12 0.49 24.34 6.61
N TYR A 13 0.56 25.45 5.88
CA TYR A 13 1.57 26.49 6.11
C TYR A 13 1.37 27.21 7.45
N ALA A 14 0.11 27.47 7.85
CA ALA A 14 -0.20 28.15 9.11
C ALA A 14 0.09 27.27 10.35
N CYS A 15 -0.09 25.94 10.24
CA CYS A 15 0.18 25.02 11.34
C CYS A 15 1.68 24.67 11.46
N ALA A 16 2.44 24.65 10.37
CA ALA A 16 3.87 24.32 10.38
C ALA A 16 4.76 25.47 10.89
N MET A 17 4.36 26.74 10.73
CA MET A 17 5.15 27.89 11.20
C MET A 17 4.98 28.21 12.69
N SER A 18 4.00 27.61 13.37
CA SER A 18 3.70 27.96 14.77
C SER A 18 4.38 27.06 15.81
N GLY A 19 5.07 25.99 15.39
CA GLY A 19 5.55 24.93 16.29
C GLY A 19 7.07 24.69 16.31
N PHE A 20 7.85 25.33 15.44
CA PHE A 20 9.30 25.10 15.37
C PHE A 20 10.07 26.16 16.17
N ILE A 21 9.86 26.20 17.49
CA ILE A 21 10.76 26.93 18.40
C ILE A 21 11.76 25.91 18.96
N VAL A 22 12.94 25.87 18.33
CA VAL A 22 14.14 25.24 18.90
C VAL A 22 14.66 26.16 20.03
N PRO A 23 14.75 25.70 21.29
CA PRO A 23 15.34 26.52 22.33
C PRO A 23 16.87 26.36 22.31
N GLY A 24 17.57 27.46 22.07
CA GLY A 24 18.98 27.65 22.44
C GLY A 24 20.00 27.54 21.32
N THR A 25 20.35 28.66 20.68
CA THR A 25 21.51 29.50 21.01
C THR A 25 21.59 30.61 19.96
N GLY A 26 21.79 31.86 20.41
CA GLY A 26 21.77 33.02 19.54
C GLY A 26 23.00 33.07 18.64
N GLN A 27 22.82 32.74 17.36
CA GLN A 27 23.61 33.30 16.27
C GLN A 27 22.79 33.14 14.99
N ALA A 28 22.44 34.25 14.32
CA ALA A 28 21.81 34.17 13.00
C ALA A 28 22.82 33.51 12.04
N PRO A 29 22.48 32.37 11.40
CA PRO A 29 23.39 31.73 10.47
C PRO A 29 23.67 32.68 9.30
N SER A 30 24.94 32.76 8.88
CA SER A 30 25.28 33.53 7.70
C SER A 30 24.52 32.98 6.49
N GLY A 31 24.20 33.81 5.50
CA GLY A 31 23.39 33.38 4.34
C GLY A 31 23.94 32.17 3.58
N ARG A 32 25.24 31.85 3.74
CA ARG A 32 25.87 30.63 3.19
C ARG A 32 25.65 29.38 4.04
N ASP A 33 25.60 29.53 5.37
CA ASP A 33 25.37 28.40 6.30
C ASP A 33 23.89 27.99 6.33
N ALA A 34 22.98 28.96 6.15
CA ALA A 34 21.57 28.68 5.91
C ALA A 34 21.36 27.94 4.58
N GLN A 35 22.01 28.39 3.52
CA GLN A 35 21.89 27.80 2.18
C GLN A 35 22.52 26.39 2.08
N SER A 36 23.63 26.13 2.78
CA SER A 36 24.24 24.80 2.86
C SER A 36 23.39 23.84 3.70
N GLY A 37 22.83 24.30 4.82
CA GLY A 37 21.89 23.51 5.62
C GLY A 37 20.59 23.17 4.88
N GLU A 38 20.03 24.10 4.12
CA GLU A 38 18.84 23.86 3.27
C GLU A 38 19.12 22.86 2.15
N MET A 39 20.30 22.95 1.50
CA MET A 39 20.71 22.02 0.45
C MET A 39 20.90 20.59 0.99
N GLN A 40 21.42 20.47 2.21
CA GLN A 40 21.66 19.19 2.86
C GLN A 40 20.34 18.55 3.33
N ALA A 41 19.43 19.36 3.89
CA ALA A 41 18.07 18.92 4.23
C ALA A 41 17.28 18.49 2.98
N LEU A 42 17.46 19.18 1.86
CA LEU A 42 16.85 18.81 0.58
C LEU A 42 17.40 17.47 0.05
N HIS A 43 18.72 17.24 0.12
CA HIS A 43 19.32 15.96 -0.27
C HIS A 43 18.77 14.80 0.56
N GLN A 44 18.74 14.96 1.88
CA GLN A 44 18.19 13.94 2.79
C GLN A 44 16.70 13.68 2.52
N ALA A 45 15.93 14.73 2.21
CA ALA A 45 14.53 14.59 1.81
C ALA A 45 14.39 13.80 0.50
N LEU A 46 15.25 14.05 -0.49
CA LEU A 46 15.25 13.33 -1.76
C LEU A 46 15.67 11.87 -1.60
N GLU A 47 16.72 11.59 -0.82
CA GLU A 47 17.20 10.22 -0.55
C GLU A 47 16.16 9.41 0.23
N SER A 48 15.54 10.01 1.25
CA SER A 48 14.45 9.38 1.99
C SER A 48 13.23 9.12 1.11
N LEU A 49 12.86 10.06 0.24
CA LEU A 49 11.79 9.89 -0.74
C LEU A 49 12.11 8.76 -1.73
N GLN A 50 13.35 8.69 -2.22
CA GLN A 50 13.81 7.64 -3.12
C GLN A 50 13.75 6.26 -2.46
N ALA A 51 14.16 6.16 -1.20
CA ALA A 51 14.12 4.94 -0.41
C ALA A 51 12.68 4.44 -0.18
N THR A 52 11.80 5.36 0.23
CA THR A 52 10.38 5.07 0.43
C THR A 52 9.73 4.67 -0.90
N ALA A 53 10.05 5.37 -1.99
CA ALA A 53 9.57 5.04 -3.32
C ALA A 53 10.07 3.66 -3.80
N ALA A 54 11.32 3.30 -3.52
CA ALA A 54 11.86 1.99 -3.82
C ALA A 54 11.15 0.88 -3.05
N HIS A 55 10.88 1.09 -1.75
CA HIS A 55 10.14 0.13 -0.92
C HIS A 55 8.66 0.00 -1.32
N PHE A 56 7.97 1.10 -1.61
CA PHE A 56 6.62 1.04 -2.19
C PHE A 56 6.62 0.35 -3.55
N GLY A 57 7.68 0.55 -4.34
CA GLY A 57 7.89 -0.14 -5.61
C GLY A 57 8.01 -1.65 -5.45
N THR A 58 8.80 -2.14 -4.49
CA THR A 58 9.04 -3.58 -4.27
C THR A 58 7.86 -4.27 -3.59
N THR A 59 7.32 -3.68 -2.52
CA THR A 59 6.16 -4.21 -1.81
C THR A 59 4.89 -4.15 -2.66
N GLY A 60 4.67 -3.04 -3.38
CA GLY A 60 3.55 -2.90 -4.30
C GLY A 60 3.60 -3.90 -5.47
N GLN A 61 4.78 -4.25 -5.96
CA GLN A 61 4.95 -5.31 -6.97
C GLN A 61 4.60 -6.69 -6.41
N THR A 62 5.08 -7.00 -5.20
CA THR A 62 4.76 -8.25 -4.50
C THR A 62 3.26 -8.36 -4.25
N ASP A 63 2.64 -7.32 -3.70
CA ASP A 63 1.20 -7.28 -3.41
C ASP A 63 0.35 -7.41 -4.69
N ALA A 64 0.77 -6.75 -5.78
CA ALA A 64 0.11 -6.89 -7.07
C ALA A 64 0.19 -8.33 -7.60
N ARG A 65 1.35 -8.99 -7.44
CA ARG A 65 1.52 -10.39 -7.84
C ARG A 65 0.64 -11.33 -7.00
N VAL A 66 0.64 -11.20 -5.68
CA VAL A 66 -0.22 -12.00 -4.80
C VAL A 66 -1.69 -11.81 -5.18
N ARG A 67 -2.10 -10.58 -5.50
CA ARG A 67 -3.48 -10.28 -5.94
C ARG A 67 -3.82 -10.92 -7.29
N MET A 68 -2.89 -10.97 -8.24
CA MET A 68 -3.06 -11.65 -9.53
C MET A 68 -3.16 -13.17 -9.34
N GLU A 69 -2.33 -13.77 -8.49
CA GLU A 69 -2.38 -15.20 -8.15
C GLU A 69 -3.73 -15.56 -7.50
N TYR A 70 -4.21 -14.75 -6.55
CA TYR A 70 -5.53 -14.88 -5.94
C TYR A 70 -6.67 -14.84 -6.98
N GLN A 71 -6.62 -13.87 -7.90
CA GLN A 71 -7.62 -13.74 -8.97
C GLN A 71 -7.63 -14.95 -9.90
N ALA A 72 -6.44 -15.42 -10.30
CA ALA A 72 -6.32 -16.59 -11.16
C ALA A 72 -6.87 -17.85 -10.47
N MET A 73 -6.52 -18.05 -9.20
CA MET A 73 -6.97 -19.19 -8.40
C MET A 73 -8.49 -19.21 -8.23
N THR A 74 -9.08 -18.08 -7.81
CA THR A 74 -10.53 -17.99 -7.60
C THR A 74 -11.32 -18.08 -8.90
N ARG A 75 -10.79 -17.55 -10.00
CA ARG A 75 -11.40 -17.70 -11.33
C ARG A 75 -11.38 -19.15 -11.81
N LYS A 76 -10.24 -19.82 -11.70
CA LYS A 76 -10.10 -21.22 -12.10
C LYS A 76 -11.03 -22.12 -11.28
N ALA A 77 -11.02 -21.97 -9.96
CA ALA A 77 -11.90 -22.74 -9.08
C ALA A 77 -13.39 -22.53 -9.41
N ALA A 78 -13.82 -21.28 -9.69
CA ALA A 78 -15.19 -21.02 -10.12
C ALA A 78 -15.54 -21.71 -11.45
N GLN A 79 -14.61 -21.74 -12.41
CA GLN A 79 -14.80 -22.42 -13.69
C GLN A 79 -14.92 -23.94 -13.51
N ASP A 80 -14.05 -24.53 -12.71
CA ASP A 80 -14.04 -25.97 -12.43
C ASP A 80 -15.35 -26.41 -11.73
N LEU A 81 -15.82 -25.62 -10.76
CA LEU A 81 -17.08 -25.87 -10.05
C LEU A 81 -18.30 -25.74 -10.97
N LEU A 82 -18.34 -24.73 -11.84
CA LEU A 82 -19.41 -24.60 -12.84
C LEU A 82 -19.43 -25.79 -13.80
N ALA A 83 -18.26 -26.25 -14.23
CA ALA A 83 -18.15 -27.40 -15.12
C ALA A 83 -18.60 -28.70 -14.43
N ALA A 84 -18.27 -28.89 -13.15
CA ALA A 84 -18.75 -30.03 -12.37
C ALA A 84 -20.28 -30.05 -12.21
N VAL A 85 -20.89 -28.88 -11.99
CA VAL A 85 -22.37 -28.75 -11.96
C VAL A 85 -22.97 -29.07 -13.32
N GLN A 86 -22.37 -28.58 -14.41
CA GLN A 86 -22.84 -28.87 -15.77
C GLN A 86 -22.75 -30.35 -16.14
N ARG A 87 -21.74 -31.06 -15.62
CA ARG A 87 -21.59 -32.53 -15.79
C ARG A 87 -22.50 -33.33 -14.86
N GLY A 88 -23.26 -32.70 -13.97
CA GLY A 88 -24.10 -33.39 -12.99
C GLY A 88 -23.33 -34.07 -11.86
N GLU A 89 -22.02 -33.80 -11.73
CA GLU A 89 -21.17 -34.38 -10.68
C GLU A 89 -21.41 -33.71 -9.32
N MET A 90 -22.03 -32.53 -9.30
CA MET A 90 -22.23 -31.72 -8.10
C MET A 90 -23.49 -30.87 -8.21
N THR A 91 -24.21 -30.70 -7.10
CA THR A 91 -25.37 -29.80 -7.10
C THR A 91 -24.93 -28.33 -7.09
N PRO A 92 -25.74 -27.39 -7.63
CA PRO A 92 -25.43 -25.96 -7.55
C PRO A 92 -25.20 -25.46 -6.11
N ALA A 93 -25.96 -25.98 -5.14
CA ALA A 93 -25.82 -25.63 -3.73
C ALA A 93 -24.47 -26.07 -3.15
N GLN A 94 -24.07 -27.33 -3.40
CA GLN A 94 -22.76 -27.85 -2.99
C GLN A 94 -21.61 -27.06 -3.63
N ALA A 95 -21.72 -26.76 -4.92
CA ALA A 95 -20.72 -25.98 -5.65
C ALA A 95 -20.63 -24.53 -5.14
N ALA A 96 -21.75 -23.90 -4.78
CA ALA A 96 -21.75 -22.56 -4.20
C ALA A 96 -21.09 -22.53 -2.80
N GLN A 97 -21.34 -23.55 -1.98
CA GLN A 97 -20.67 -23.70 -0.69
C GLN A 97 -19.15 -23.89 -0.85
N GLN A 98 -18.73 -24.76 -1.77
CA GLN A 98 -17.31 -24.96 -2.06
C GLN A 98 -16.64 -23.69 -2.61
N ALA A 99 -17.31 -22.97 -3.52
CA ALA A 99 -16.82 -21.70 -4.05
C ALA A 99 -16.62 -20.65 -2.94
N GLN A 100 -17.56 -20.56 -2.00
CA GLN A 100 -17.47 -19.64 -0.87
C GLN A 100 -16.32 -20.01 0.07
N THR A 101 -16.20 -21.28 0.46
CA THR A 101 -15.11 -21.76 1.32
C THR A 101 -13.75 -21.51 0.68
N LEU A 102 -13.58 -21.91 -0.58
CA LEU A 102 -12.31 -21.75 -1.31
C LEU A 102 -11.95 -20.28 -1.50
N ARG A 103 -12.93 -19.41 -1.80
CA ARG A 103 -12.69 -17.98 -1.93
C ARG A 103 -12.26 -17.36 -0.59
N ASN A 104 -12.86 -17.77 0.52
CA ASN A 104 -12.52 -17.26 1.84
C ASN A 104 -11.13 -17.74 2.29
N SER A 105 -10.79 -19.02 2.07
CA SER A 105 -9.44 -19.52 2.36
C SER A 105 -8.39 -18.88 1.47
N ALA A 106 -8.66 -18.72 0.16
CA ALA A 106 -7.76 -18.03 -0.76
C ALA A 106 -7.55 -16.55 -0.38
N MET A 107 -8.60 -15.89 0.14
CA MET A 107 -8.48 -14.52 0.65
C MET A 107 -7.56 -14.46 1.86
N GLU A 108 -7.65 -15.42 2.77
CA GLU A 108 -6.79 -15.46 3.96
C GLU A 108 -5.33 -15.78 3.61
N MET A 109 -5.09 -16.71 2.68
CA MET A 109 -3.75 -16.96 2.13
C MET A 109 -3.16 -15.74 1.43
N MET A 110 -3.98 -14.99 0.68
CA MET A 110 -3.56 -13.73 0.06
C MET A 110 -3.14 -12.70 1.12
N ARG A 111 -3.94 -12.56 2.20
CA ARG A 111 -3.63 -11.64 3.31
C ARG A 111 -2.34 -11.99 4.03
N ALA A 112 -2.08 -13.28 4.26
CA ALA A 112 -0.84 -13.75 4.88
C ALA A 112 0.42 -13.41 4.06
N ARG A 113 0.27 -13.21 2.73
CA ARG A 113 1.36 -12.88 1.80
C ARG A 113 1.40 -11.40 1.40
N THR A 114 0.46 -10.59 1.87
CA THR A 114 0.33 -9.17 1.53
C THR A 114 1.10 -8.32 2.54
N SER A 115 1.71 -7.22 2.09
CA SER A 115 2.42 -6.28 2.95
C SER A 115 1.51 -5.75 4.08
N PRO A 116 2.03 -5.41 5.27
CA PRO A 116 1.17 -5.02 6.40
C PRO A 116 0.34 -3.76 6.12
N THR A 117 0.87 -2.81 5.36
CA THR A 117 0.15 -1.59 4.94
C THR A 117 -1.07 -1.95 4.08
N MET A 118 -0.88 -2.81 3.07
CA MET A 118 -1.98 -3.26 2.21
C MET A 118 -2.91 -4.25 2.91
N LEU A 119 -2.42 -4.99 3.91
CA LEU A 119 -3.23 -5.85 4.77
C LEU A 119 -4.17 -5.02 5.65
N ALA A 120 -3.67 -3.96 6.30
CA ALA A 120 -4.47 -3.02 7.07
C ALA A 120 -5.55 -2.39 6.17
N TYR A 121 -5.19 -1.99 4.95
CA TYR A 121 -6.16 -1.53 3.97
C TYR A 121 -7.20 -2.59 3.60
N ALA A 122 -6.77 -3.83 3.29
CA ALA A 122 -7.68 -4.91 2.93
C ALA A 122 -8.64 -5.27 4.08
N LYS A 123 -8.18 -5.21 5.33
CA LYS A 123 -9.00 -5.43 6.53
C LYS A 123 -9.99 -4.29 6.78
N SER A 124 -9.61 -3.04 6.50
CA SER A 124 -10.54 -1.90 6.59
C SER A 124 -11.74 -1.99 5.63
N LEU A 125 -11.56 -2.61 4.46
CA LEU A 125 -12.64 -2.81 3.48
C LEU A 125 -13.63 -3.88 3.91
N LYS A 126 -13.13 -4.93 4.57
CA LYS A 126 -13.88 -6.03 5.17
C LYS A 126 -12.95 -6.84 6.03
N GLU A 127 -13.37 -7.13 7.26
CA GLU A 127 -12.56 -7.90 8.19
C GLU A 127 -12.58 -9.39 7.83
N GLN A 128 -13.76 -9.95 7.55
CA GLN A 128 -13.95 -11.37 7.23
C GLN A 128 -14.62 -11.62 5.88
N GLY A 129 -14.51 -12.86 5.40
CA GLY A 129 -15.22 -13.35 4.23
C GLY A 129 -16.72 -13.44 4.48
N LYS A 130 -17.53 -13.36 3.42
CA LYS A 130 -18.99 -13.48 3.56
C LYS A 130 -19.39 -14.93 3.80
N THR A 131 -20.44 -15.14 4.58
CA THR A 131 -21.07 -16.46 4.75
C THR A 131 -21.88 -16.81 3.50
N LEU A 132 -22.19 -18.09 3.31
CA LEU A 132 -23.05 -18.51 2.20
C LEU A 132 -24.44 -17.87 2.31
N THR A 133 -25.02 -17.81 3.51
CA THR A 133 -26.32 -17.19 3.78
C THR A 133 -26.35 -15.71 3.38
N GLU A 134 -25.32 -14.94 3.77
CA GLU A 134 -25.21 -13.53 3.36
C GLU A 134 -25.11 -13.35 1.84
N LEU A 135 -24.45 -14.29 1.15
CA LEU A 135 -24.36 -14.27 -0.31
C LEU A 135 -25.70 -14.64 -0.95
N CYS A 136 -26.39 -15.65 -0.43
CA CYS A 136 -27.70 -16.06 -0.87
C CYS A 136 -28.70 -14.91 -0.74
N GLU A 137 -28.81 -14.27 0.42
CA GLU A 137 -29.72 -13.14 0.63
C GLU A 137 -29.37 -11.94 -0.27
N LYS A 138 -28.08 -11.61 -0.37
CA LYS A 138 -27.62 -10.52 -1.24
C LYS A 138 -28.02 -10.74 -2.70
N TYR A 139 -27.81 -11.94 -3.24
CA TYR A 139 -28.06 -12.21 -4.64
C TYR A 139 -29.53 -12.57 -4.93
N ALA A 140 -30.26 -13.14 -3.98
CA ALA A 140 -31.71 -13.29 -4.06
C ALA A 140 -32.39 -11.91 -4.17
N GLY A 141 -32.04 -10.97 -3.29
CA GLY A 141 -32.52 -9.60 -3.35
C GLY A 141 -32.12 -8.90 -4.65
N LYS A 142 -30.90 -9.13 -5.15
CA LYS A 142 -30.42 -8.49 -6.38
C LYS A 142 -31.06 -9.04 -7.66
N LEU A 143 -31.30 -10.35 -7.75
CA LEU A 143 -31.81 -11.01 -8.95
C LEU A 143 -33.33 -11.05 -9.00
N TYR A 144 -33.98 -11.18 -7.83
CA TYR A 144 -35.40 -11.48 -7.72
C TYR A 144 -36.17 -10.55 -6.78
N ALA A 145 -35.48 -9.61 -6.10
CA ALA A 145 -36.08 -8.70 -5.11
C ALA A 145 -36.85 -9.41 -3.98
N LYS A 146 -36.47 -10.66 -3.66
CA LYS A 146 -37.08 -11.51 -2.65
C LYS A 146 -36.03 -12.10 -1.71
N PRO A 147 -36.39 -12.44 -0.46
CA PRO A 147 -35.56 -13.24 0.41
C PRO A 147 -35.27 -14.62 -0.20
N PHE A 148 -34.09 -15.18 0.08
CA PHE A 148 -33.68 -16.45 -0.52
C PHE A 148 -34.66 -17.59 -0.20
N ALA A 149 -35.22 -17.61 1.02
CA ALA A 149 -36.18 -18.62 1.47
C ALA A 149 -37.53 -18.59 0.72
N GLN A 150 -37.86 -17.49 0.03
CA GLN A 150 -39.11 -17.34 -0.73
C GLN A 150 -38.95 -17.71 -2.22
N LEU A 151 -37.74 -18.09 -2.64
CA LEU A 151 -37.44 -18.46 -4.01
C LEU A 151 -37.84 -19.92 -4.28
N GLY A 152 -38.36 -20.17 -5.48
CA GLY A 152 -38.55 -21.54 -5.97
C GLY A 152 -37.21 -22.25 -6.22
N GLU A 153 -37.23 -23.58 -6.32
CA GLU A 153 -36.02 -24.40 -6.46
C GLU A 153 -35.14 -23.97 -7.66
N ALA A 154 -35.75 -23.66 -8.80
CA ALA A 154 -35.06 -23.17 -9.98
C ALA A 154 -34.42 -21.77 -9.78
N GLU A 155 -35.08 -20.88 -9.04
CA GLU A 155 -34.56 -19.55 -8.70
C GLU A 155 -33.41 -19.65 -7.70
N GLN A 156 -33.51 -20.55 -6.71
CA GLN A 156 -32.42 -20.85 -5.78
C GLN A 156 -31.18 -21.40 -6.51
N ALA A 157 -31.39 -22.32 -7.47
CA ALA A 157 -30.34 -22.82 -8.35
C ALA A 157 -29.64 -21.70 -9.12
N ALA A 158 -30.40 -20.75 -9.67
CA ALA A 158 -29.84 -19.60 -10.36
C ALA A 158 -29.02 -18.69 -9.43
N VAL A 159 -29.47 -18.46 -8.18
CA VAL A 159 -28.70 -17.72 -7.17
C VAL A 159 -27.38 -18.41 -6.85
N TRP A 160 -27.39 -19.72 -6.61
CA TRP A 160 -26.16 -20.49 -6.35
C TRP A 160 -25.18 -20.42 -7.52
N LEU A 161 -25.66 -20.60 -8.76
CA LEU A 161 -24.83 -20.44 -9.96
C LEU A 161 -24.26 -19.02 -10.09
N HIS A 162 -25.04 -18.01 -9.70
CA HIS A 162 -24.57 -16.62 -9.69
C HIS A 162 -23.47 -16.40 -8.65
N ILE A 163 -23.57 -17.02 -7.46
CA ILE A 163 -22.53 -16.98 -6.41
C ILE A 163 -21.22 -17.57 -6.93
N ILE A 164 -21.27 -18.71 -7.62
CA ILE A 164 -20.07 -19.36 -8.18
C ILE A 164 -19.42 -18.43 -9.21
N ARG A 165 -20.19 -17.87 -10.15
CA ARG A 165 -19.68 -16.93 -11.16
C ARG A 165 -19.06 -15.69 -10.52
N GLN A 166 -19.73 -15.08 -9.55
CA GLN A 166 -19.24 -13.87 -8.86
C GLN A 166 -18.00 -14.17 -8.01
N SER A 167 -17.84 -15.39 -7.52
CA SER A 167 -16.65 -15.80 -6.77
C SER A 167 -15.37 -15.77 -7.61
N GLY A 168 -15.49 -15.91 -8.94
CA GLY A 168 -14.36 -15.84 -9.88
C GLY A 168 -14.15 -14.50 -10.58
N GLN A 169 -15.04 -13.51 -10.40
CA GLN A 169 -14.94 -12.22 -11.09
C GLN A 169 -14.14 -11.18 -10.28
N PRO A 170 -13.11 -10.54 -10.88
CA PRO A 170 -12.43 -9.42 -10.26
C PRO A 170 -13.26 -8.13 -10.36
N ASN A 171 -13.08 -7.23 -9.39
CA ASN A 171 -13.60 -5.86 -9.52
C ASN A 171 -12.69 -5.06 -10.46
N ALA A 172 -13.21 -4.66 -11.62
CA ALA A 172 -12.46 -3.99 -12.69
C ALA A 172 -11.78 -2.70 -12.24
N LEU A 173 -12.44 -1.89 -11.40
CA LEU A 173 -11.89 -0.60 -10.94
C LEU A 173 -10.69 -0.81 -10.02
N VAL A 174 -10.81 -1.71 -9.05
CA VAL A 174 -9.72 -2.03 -8.12
C VAL A 174 -8.55 -2.68 -8.86
N ASN A 175 -8.83 -3.50 -9.88
CA ASN A 175 -7.80 -4.12 -10.68
C ASN A 175 -7.04 -3.11 -11.54
N ARG A 176 -7.73 -2.15 -12.15
CA ARG A 176 -7.11 -1.08 -12.94
C ARG A 176 -6.21 -0.19 -12.08
N GLN A 177 -6.66 0.17 -10.88
CA GLN A 177 -5.85 0.95 -9.93
C GLN A 177 -4.60 0.17 -9.47
N ALA A 178 -4.74 -1.12 -9.15
CA ALA A 178 -3.61 -1.97 -8.76
C ALA A 178 -2.57 -2.09 -9.89
N MET A 179 -3.01 -2.22 -11.14
CA MET A 179 -2.12 -2.27 -12.30
C MET A 179 -1.39 -0.94 -12.51
N GLY A 180 -2.07 0.20 -12.38
CA GLY A 180 -1.45 1.52 -12.46
C GLY A 180 -0.38 1.73 -11.39
N LEU A 181 -0.69 1.38 -10.14
CA LEU A 181 0.24 1.48 -9.02
C LEU A 181 1.47 0.58 -9.22
N ARG A 182 1.31 -0.59 -9.84
CA ARG A 182 2.42 -1.49 -10.17
C ARG A 182 3.41 -0.87 -11.16
N TYR A 183 2.92 -0.24 -12.22
CA TYR A 183 3.78 0.41 -13.20
C TYR A 183 4.47 1.66 -12.62
N ALA A 184 3.73 2.48 -11.87
CA ALA A 184 4.29 3.65 -11.20
C ALA A 184 5.37 3.25 -10.17
N GLY A 185 5.10 2.25 -9.34
CA GLY A 185 6.06 1.74 -8.37
C GLY A 185 7.32 1.15 -9.01
N ARG A 186 7.17 0.45 -10.15
CA ARG A 186 8.33 -0.06 -10.90
C ARG A 186 9.17 1.07 -11.51
N ALA A 187 8.53 2.08 -12.09
CA ALA A 187 9.23 3.24 -12.64
C ALA A 187 10.00 4.00 -11.56
N LEU A 188 9.36 4.26 -10.42
CA LEU A 188 9.98 4.89 -9.26
C LEU A 188 11.15 4.08 -8.72
N PHE A 189 11.01 2.75 -8.59
CA PHE A 189 12.10 1.88 -8.14
C PHE A 189 13.32 1.95 -9.06
N VAL A 190 13.12 1.87 -10.38
CA VAL A 190 14.22 1.92 -11.36
C VAL A 190 14.91 3.29 -11.33
N LEU A 191 14.13 4.37 -11.21
CA LEU A 191 14.68 5.71 -11.10
C LEU A 191 15.51 5.88 -9.82
N SER A 192 15.00 5.44 -8.66
CA SER A 192 15.74 5.48 -7.39
C SER A 192 17.04 4.69 -7.47
N LEU A 193 17.01 3.51 -8.09
CA LEU A 193 18.21 2.69 -8.25
C LEU A 193 19.25 3.35 -9.15
N ALA A 194 18.82 4.01 -10.22
CA ALA A 194 19.72 4.72 -11.13
C ALA A 194 20.46 5.86 -10.43
N ILE A 195 19.76 6.62 -9.57
CA ILE A 195 20.36 7.74 -8.82
C ILE A 195 21.33 7.23 -7.74
N ALA A 196 20.95 6.21 -6.97
CA ALA A 196 21.85 5.63 -5.97
C ALA A 196 23.16 5.10 -6.61
N LEU A 197 23.09 4.53 -7.81
CA LEU A 197 24.28 4.06 -8.52
C LEU A 197 25.16 5.21 -9.02
N SER A 198 24.59 6.36 -9.42
CA SER A 198 25.41 7.51 -9.83
C SER A 198 26.21 8.06 -8.65
N ASP A 199 25.59 8.15 -7.47
CA ASP A 199 26.23 8.75 -6.30
C ASP A 199 27.38 7.86 -5.78
N ILE A 200 27.21 6.54 -5.80
CA ILE A 200 28.26 5.58 -5.44
C ILE A 200 29.46 5.65 -6.40
N MET A 201 29.22 5.94 -7.68
CA MET A 201 30.28 6.02 -8.69
C MET A 201 31.17 7.25 -8.51
N ASP A 202 30.58 8.37 -8.10
CA ASP A 202 31.27 9.65 -7.93
C ASP A 202 31.91 9.82 -6.54
N ALA A 203 31.62 8.93 -5.59
CA ALA A 203 32.12 9.00 -4.23
C ALA A 203 33.62 8.65 -4.09
N GLU A 204 34.35 9.51 -3.38
CA GLU A 204 35.77 9.31 -3.04
C GLU A 204 35.99 8.11 -2.09
N ASP A 205 35.11 7.95 -1.08
CA ASP A 205 35.12 6.84 -0.11
C ASP A 205 33.88 5.94 -0.27
N LYS A 206 33.92 5.08 -1.29
CA LYS A 206 32.84 4.16 -1.67
C LYS A 206 32.22 3.35 -0.52
N PRO A 207 32.98 2.68 0.38
CA PRO A 207 32.36 1.83 1.41
C PRO A 207 31.58 2.63 2.46
N ARG A 208 32.03 3.84 2.77
CA ARG A 208 31.35 4.75 3.70
C ARG A 208 30.07 5.27 3.08
N GLU A 209 30.13 5.69 1.82
CA GLU A 209 28.96 6.22 1.10
C GLU A 209 27.88 5.15 0.93
N VAL A 210 28.27 3.93 0.59
CA VAL A 210 27.35 2.78 0.53
C VAL A 210 26.69 2.52 1.89
N ALA A 211 27.42 2.63 3.00
CA ALA A 211 26.87 2.45 4.33
C ALA A 211 25.92 3.59 4.73
N HIS A 212 26.26 4.84 4.37
CA HIS A 212 25.43 6.02 4.63
C HIS A 212 24.13 5.96 3.83
N GLN A 213 24.20 5.80 2.51
CA GLN A 213 23.03 5.65 1.66
C GLN A 213 22.19 4.42 2.03
N GLY A 214 22.84 3.30 2.38
CA GLY A 214 22.15 2.12 2.89
C GLY A 214 21.39 2.37 4.19
N SER A 215 21.97 3.15 5.11
CA SER A 215 21.33 3.50 6.38
C SER A 215 20.14 4.45 6.18
N LEU A 216 20.27 5.44 5.30
CA LEU A 216 19.20 6.37 4.95
C LEU A 216 18.08 5.66 4.20
N MET A 217 18.40 4.70 3.34
CA MET A 217 17.40 3.87 2.70
C MET A 217 16.61 3.06 3.73
N ALA A 218 17.30 2.38 4.65
CA ALA A 218 16.64 1.63 5.71
C ALA A 218 15.75 2.52 6.60
N ALA A 219 16.22 3.74 6.91
CA ALA A 219 15.46 4.73 7.68
C ALA A 219 14.22 5.22 6.94
N GLY A 220 14.33 5.58 5.66
CA GLY A 220 13.19 6.02 4.86
C GLY A 220 12.12 4.94 4.72
N VAL A 221 12.53 3.67 4.61
CA VAL A 221 11.63 2.52 4.62
C VAL A 221 10.93 2.37 5.97
N ALA A 222 11.70 2.31 7.06
CA ALA A 222 11.15 2.11 8.39
C ALA A 222 10.24 3.28 8.80
N GLY A 223 10.68 4.52 8.60
CA GLY A 223 9.93 5.74 8.92
C GLY A 223 8.64 5.86 8.10
N GLY A 224 8.71 5.58 6.80
CA GLY A 224 7.54 5.63 5.94
C GLY A 224 6.53 4.53 6.25
N TYR A 225 6.99 3.33 6.59
CA TYR A 225 6.13 2.25 7.07
C TYR A 225 5.44 2.61 8.39
N LEU A 226 6.21 3.05 9.38
CA LEU A 226 5.71 3.37 10.73
C LEU A 226 4.68 4.51 10.66
N ALA A 227 4.98 5.60 9.94
CA ALA A 227 4.05 6.72 9.84
C ALA A 227 2.85 6.43 8.94
N GLY A 228 3.04 5.71 7.83
CA GLY A 228 1.95 5.32 6.93
C GLY A 228 0.96 4.36 7.61
N ALA A 229 1.46 3.33 8.29
CA ALA A 229 0.64 2.42 9.08
C ALA A 229 0.02 3.11 10.29
N GLY A 230 0.81 3.95 10.98
CA GLY A 230 0.38 4.76 12.12
C GLY A 230 -0.78 5.69 11.78
N ALA A 231 -0.72 6.37 10.63
CA ALA A 231 -1.79 7.25 10.18
C ALA A 231 -3.12 6.51 10.00
N VAL A 232 -3.08 5.25 9.56
CA VAL A 232 -4.28 4.41 9.45
C VAL A 232 -4.74 3.91 10.82
N SER A 233 -3.84 3.40 11.66
CA SER A 233 -4.21 2.84 12.98
C SER A 233 -4.69 3.90 13.97
N LEU A 234 -4.20 5.14 13.84
CA LEU A 234 -4.60 6.29 14.67
C LEU A 234 -5.84 7.00 14.12
N GLY A 235 -6.43 6.52 13.02
CA GLY A 235 -7.63 7.12 12.42
C GLY A 235 -7.40 8.46 11.73
N VAL A 236 -6.15 8.92 11.57
CA VAL A 236 -5.78 10.15 10.84
C VAL A 236 -6.09 10.01 9.36
N CYS A 237 -5.88 8.80 8.83
CA CYS A 237 -6.06 8.44 7.45
C CYS A 237 -7.06 7.30 7.31
N ALA A 238 -8.10 7.50 6.50
CA ALA A 238 -8.88 6.38 6.01
C ALA A 238 -7.96 5.50 5.16
N ALA A 239 -7.94 4.20 5.39
CA ALA A 239 -7.08 3.30 4.63
C ALA A 239 -7.41 3.30 3.13
N THR A 240 -8.62 3.71 2.76
CA THR A 240 -9.10 3.92 1.38
C THR A 240 -8.60 5.21 0.72
N ALA A 241 -7.86 6.06 1.44
CA ALA A 241 -7.30 7.31 0.93
C ALA A 241 -5.79 7.16 0.66
N PRO A 242 -5.39 6.58 -0.49
CA PRO A 242 -3.98 6.29 -0.81
C PRO A 242 -3.10 7.54 -0.80
N VAL A 243 -3.69 8.70 -1.10
CA VAL A 243 -2.97 9.99 -1.09
C VAL A 243 -2.58 10.39 0.34
N CYS A 244 -3.47 10.22 1.32
CA CYS A 244 -3.16 10.64 2.69
C CYS A 244 -2.16 9.67 3.35
N VAL A 245 -2.31 8.36 3.12
CA VAL A 245 -1.36 7.35 3.61
C VAL A 245 0.01 7.56 2.97
N GLY A 246 0.05 7.87 1.68
CA GLY A 246 1.28 8.23 0.97
C GLY A 246 1.95 9.48 1.55
N ALA A 247 1.18 10.54 1.83
CA ALA A 247 1.70 11.76 2.43
C ALA A 247 2.27 11.51 3.84
N ALA A 248 1.55 10.76 4.68
CA ALA A 248 2.02 10.40 6.02
C ALA A 248 3.30 9.55 5.97
N ALA A 249 3.39 8.61 5.02
CA ALA A 249 4.60 7.82 4.81
C ALA A 249 5.78 8.69 4.39
N ILE A 250 5.59 9.67 3.50
CA ILE A 250 6.67 10.59 3.10
C ILE A 250 7.16 11.40 4.30
N VAL A 251 6.25 11.95 5.10
CA VAL A 251 6.61 12.74 6.30
C VAL A 251 7.39 11.88 7.31
N GLY A 252 6.93 10.65 7.57
CA GLY A 252 7.64 9.74 8.48
C GLY A 252 9.01 9.31 7.98
N ALA A 253 9.14 9.09 6.66
CA ALA A 253 10.41 8.76 6.04
C ALA A 253 11.43 9.88 6.18
N MET A 254 11.02 11.12 5.90
CA MET A 254 11.87 12.30 6.06
C MET A 254 12.30 12.50 7.52
N ALA A 255 11.36 12.38 8.46
CA ALA A 255 11.65 12.55 9.88
C ALA A 255 12.67 11.52 10.40
N LEU A 256 12.53 10.25 10.00
CA LEU A 256 13.46 9.21 10.44
C LEU A 256 14.82 9.32 9.74
N ALA A 257 14.83 9.66 8.43
CA ALA A 257 16.04 9.86 7.66
C ALA A 257 16.92 10.97 8.25
N PHE A 258 16.32 12.10 8.65
CA PHE A 258 17.02 13.19 9.31
C PHE A 258 17.69 12.73 10.62
N GLY A 259 16.96 11.96 11.44
CA GLY A 259 17.50 11.39 12.67
C GLY A 259 18.66 10.42 12.42
N THR A 260 18.57 9.61 11.36
CA THR A 260 19.65 8.67 11.00
C THR A 260 20.86 9.35 10.42
N ASP A 261 20.73 10.43 9.66
CA ASP A 261 21.88 11.19 9.17
C ASP A 261 22.69 11.76 10.34
N TRP A 262 22.00 12.41 11.28
CA TRP A 262 22.62 12.95 12.49
C TRP A 262 23.30 11.86 13.34
N ALA A 263 22.66 10.69 13.47
CA ALA A 263 23.24 9.56 14.19
C ALA A 263 24.46 8.98 13.46
N PHE A 264 24.40 8.85 12.13
CA PHE A 264 25.48 8.31 11.32
C PHE A 264 26.71 9.23 11.34
N SER A 265 26.52 10.54 11.25
CA SER A 265 27.63 11.51 11.34
C SER A 265 28.31 11.49 12.70
N SER A 266 27.56 11.20 13.77
CA SER A 266 28.08 11.14 15.15
C SER A 266 28.86 9.84 15.42
N LEU A 267 28.40 8.72 14.86
CA LEU A 267 29.00 7.39 15.04
C LEU A 267 30.19 7.15 14.09
N TRP A 268 30.15 7.71 12.89
CA TRP A 268 31.17 7.51 11.84
C TRP A 268 31.68 8.85 11.30
N PRO A 269 32.47 9.62 12.08
CA PRO A 269 32.99 10.92 11.64
C PRO A 269 33.87 10.79 10.37
N LYS A 270 33.91 11.83 9.53
CA LYS A 270 34.82 11.87 8.37
C LYS A 270 36.27 11.88 8.86
N PRO A 271 37.18 11.04 8.32
CA PRO A 271 38.59 11.18 8.63
C PRO A 271 39.03 12.59 8.24
N ALA A 272 39.65 13.30 9.19
CA ALA A 272 40.23 14.61 8.93
C ALA A 272 41.36 14.43 7.90
N ARG A 273 41.24 15.09 6.75
CA ARG A 273 42.39 15.34 5.87
C ARG A 273 43.23 16.47 6.46
#